data_AF-A0A286USE9-F1
#
_entry.id   AF-A0A286USE9-F1
#
_cell.length_a   1.000
_cell.length_b   1.000
_cell.length_c   1.000
_cell.angle_alpha   90.00
_cell.angle_beta   90.00
_cell.angle_gamma   90.00
#
_symmetry.space_group_name_H-M   'P 1'
#
loop_
_entity.id
_entity.type
_entity.pdbx_description
1 polymer ?
#
loop_
_entity_poly.entity_id
_entity_poly.type
_entity_poly.pdbx_seq_one_letter_code
_entity_poly.pdbx_strand_id
1 'polypeptide(L)'
;MPASEINLRLTVRLVSQATISVMSDQTPSTTPSWSAGLPEPKSTPSEIKPEKLAEFIKTGSAQVGKDYLVVDVRRTDFEDYAIPGAINLPAHSFYATREGVVALLKNVRIVIFHCQSCGKLASRGRQIAAHYQDTLNEKGVATSGAFYLEGGIKEISKLMLICTNNT
;
A
#
# COMPACT_ATOMS: atom_id res chain seq x y z
N MET A 1 -15.50 -84.91 8.28
CA MET A 1 -15.90 -84.83 9.70
C MET A 1 -15.52 -83.45 10.22
N PRO A 2 -16.38 -82.77 11.00
CA PRO A 2 -17.13 -81.60 10.53
C PRO A 2 -16.89 -80.31 11.34
N ALA A 3 -17.31 -79.17 10.78
CA ALA A 3 -17.85 -78.00 11.49
C ALA A 3 -18.62 -77.16 10.43
N SER A 4 -19.96 -77.13 10.33
CA SER A 4 -20.96 -76.49 11.21
C SER A 4 -20.57 -75.06 11.56
N GLU A 5 -21.21 -74.04 10.96
CA GLU A 5 -22.08 -73.03 11.61
C GLU A 5 -21.61 -71.66 11.05
N ILE A 6 -22.35 -70.61 10.69
CA ILE A 6 -23.67 -70.07 11.01
C ILE A 6 -24.14 -69.19 9.82
N ASN A 7 -25.42 -69.27 9.48
CA ASN A 7 -26.11 -68.28 8.65
C ASN A 7 -26.48 -67.07 9.51
N LEU A 8 -26.05 -65.86 9.14
CA LEU A 8 -26.65 -64.63 9.65
C LEU A 8 -27.09 -63.74 8.48
N ARG A 9 -28.38 -63.81 8.16
CA ARG A 9 -29.07 -62.82 7.34
C ARG A 9 -29.10 -61.49 8.11
N LEU A 10 -28.55 -60.43 7.51
CA LEU A 10 -28.86 -59.07 7.91
C LEU A 10 -29.41 -58.32 6.70
N THR A 11 -30.73 -58.19 6.66
CA THR A 11 -31.49 -57.40 5.69
C THR A 11 -31.20 -55.92 5.92
N VAL A 12 -30.43 -55.28 5.03
CA VAL A 12 -30.32 -53.82 5.02
C VAL A 12 -31.50 -53.26 4.23
N ARG A 13 -32.43 -52.62 4.95
CA ARG A 13 -33.54 -51.86 4.36
C ARG A 13 -33.00 -50.60 3.68
N LEU A 14 -33.32 -50.46 2.41
CA LEU A 14 -33.10 -49.26 1.61
C LEU A 14 -34.00 -48.15 2.16
N VAL A 15 -33.41 -47.08 2.72
CA VAL A 15 -34.15 -45.87 3.07
C VAL A 15 -33.50 -44.68 2.38
N SER A 16 -34.20 -44.26 1.33
CA SER A 16 -34.49 -42.88 0.92
C SER A 16 -33.33 -41.87 0.78
N GLN A 17 -33.28 -41.32 -0.44
CA GLN A 17 -32.42 -40.23 -0.90
C GLN A 17 -32.39 -39.03 0.06
N ALA A 18 -31.18 -38.62 0.44
CA ALA A 18 -30.91 -37.27 0.88
C ALA A 18 -29.93 -36.64 -0.13
N THR A 19 -30.45 -35.74 -0.95
CA THR A 19 -29.70 -34.90 -1.88
C THR A 19 -28.73 -34.04 -1.07
N ILE A 20 -27.42 -34.29 -1.18
CA ILE A 20 -26.40 -33.41 -0.62
C ILE A 20 -26.29 -32.20 -1.55
N SER A 21 -27.06 -31.15 -1.25
CA SER A 21 -26.77 -29.82 -1.79
C SER A 21 -25.53 -29.29 -1.08
N VAL A 22 -24.40 -29.36 -1.79
CA VAL A 22 -23.14 -28.73 -1.40
C VAL A 22 -23.39 -27.21 -1.38
N MET A 23 -23.66 -26.66 -0.20
CA MET A 23 -23.66 -25.22 0.01
C MET A 23 -22.20 -24.78 -0.14
N SER A 24 -21.88 -24.09 -1.24
CA SER A 24 -20.62 -23.38 -1.36
C SER A 24 -20.61 -22.30 -0.28
N ASP A 25 -19.88 -22.55 0.80
CA ASP A 25 -19.55 -21.55 1.81
C ASP A 25 -18.61 -20.52 1.16
N GLN A 26 -19.21 -19.56 0.45
CA GLN A 26 -18.55 -18.34 0.02
C GLN A 26 -18.42 -17.44 1.25
N THR A 27 -17.54 -17.79 2.18
CA THR A 27 -17.02 -16.80 3.12
C THR A 27 -16.12 -15.85 2.33
N PRO A 28 -16.46 -14.55 2.18
CA PRO A 28 -15.50 -13.62 1.62
C PRO A 28 -14.34 -13.55 2.62
N SER A 29 -13.15 -13.97 2.19
CA SER A 29 -11.91 -13.83 2.94
C SER A 29 -11.62 -12.33 3.09
N THR A 30 -12.23 -11.73 4.10
CA THR A 30 -12.08 -10.31 4.41
C THR A 30 -10.74 -10.15 5.12
N THR A 31 -9.65 -10.23 4.35
CA THR A 31 -8.34 -9.82 4.85
C THR A 31 -8.50 -8.36 5.29
N PRO A 32 -8.22 -8.02 6.56
CA PRO A 32 -8.38 -6.66 7.02
C PRO A 32 -7.54 -5.72 6.16
N SER A 33 -8.10 -4.55 5.82
CA SER A 33 -7.35 -3.49 5.16
C SER A 33 -6.06 -3.22 5.94
N TRP A 34 -4.98 -2.91 5.24
CA TRP A 34 -3.70 -2.52 5.88
C TRP A 34 -3.87 -1.37 6.88
N SER A 35 -4.89 -0.52 6.67
CA SER A 35 -5.23 0.64 7.49
C SER A 35 -6.25 0.34 8.59
N ALA A 36 -6.65 -0.92 8.78
CA ALA A 36 -7.62 -1.29 9.80
C ALA A 36 -7.10 -0.89 11.20
N GLY A 37 -7.88 -0.06 11.90
CA GLY A 37 -7.55 0.43 13.25
C GLY A 37 -6.70 1.70 13.30
N LEU A 38 -6.29 2.26 12.16
CA LEU A 38 -5.73 3.61 12.12
C LEU A 38 -6.84 4.66 12.25
N PRO A 39 -6.60 5.81 12.90
CA PRO A 39 -7.56 6.90 12.89
C PRO A 39 -7.71 7.45 11.47
N GLU A 40 -8.87 8.04 11.16
CA GLU A 40 -9.05 8.74 9.89
C GLU A 40 -8.18 10.02 9.87
N PRO A 41 -7.37 10.25 8.83
CA PRO A 41 -6.60 11.48 8.71
C PRO A 41 -7.51 12.69 8.47
N LYS A 42 -7.10 13.86 8.95
CA LYS A 42 -7.86 15.11 8.86
C LYS A 42 -7.44 15.95 7.65
N SER A 43 -6.17 15.89 7.29
CA SER A 43 -5.60 16.67 6.20
C SER A 43 -5.88 16.09 4.82
N THR A 44 -5.94 16.96 3.82
CA THR A 44 -6.02 16.60 2.40
C THR A 44 -4.81 17.16 1.63
N PRO A 45 -3.67 16.45 1.65
CA PRO A 45 -2.46 16.89 0.94
C PRO A 45 -2.68 17.08 -0.55
N SER A 46 -1.96 18.03 -1.14
CA SER A 46 -1.98 18.26 -2.58
C SER A 46 -1.22 17.18 -3.35
N GLU A 47 -1.54 17.04 -4.62
CA GLU A 47 -0.82 16.13 -5.51
C GLU A 47 0.41 16.79 -6.14
N ILE A 48 1.37 15.94 -6.51
CA ILE A 48 2.39 16.28 -7.50
C ILE A 48 2.22 15.38 -8.72
N LYS A 49 2.27 16.00 -9.90
CA LYS A 49 2.17 15.28 -11.16
C LYS A 49 3.47 14.52 -11.47
N PRO A 50 3.40 13.33 -12.10
CA PRO A 50 4.57 12.54 -12.48
C PRO A 50 5.56 13.32 -13.37
N GLU A 51 5.07 14.17 -14.27
CA GLU A 51 5.89 14.98 -15.16
C GLU A 51 6.72 15.99 -14.37
N LYS A 52 6.14 16.59 -13.33
CA LYS A 52 6.82 17.58 -12.50
C LYS A 52 7.93 16.95 -11.67
N LEU A 53 7.66 15.78 -11.08
CA LEU A 53 8.70 15.04 -10.37
C LEU A 53 9.79 14.55 -11.34
N ALA A 54 9.41 14.14 -12.55
CA ALA A 54 10.39 13.75 -13.56
C ALA A 54 11.30 14.91 -13.99
N GLU A 55 10.76 16.13 -14.11
CA GLU A 55 11.53 17.33 -14.36
C GLU A 55 12.54 17.60 -13.24
N PHE A 56 12.14 17.52 -11.96
CA PHE A 56 13.05 17.69 -10.82
C PHE A 56 14.23 16.72 -10.88
N ILE A 57 13.95 15.45 -11.18
CA ILE A 57 14.98 14.40 -11.24
C ILE A 57 15.92 14.60 -12.44
N LYS A 58 15.37 14.92 -13.62
CA LYS A 58 16.16 15.01 -14.86
C LYS A 58 17.01 16.27 -14.94
N THR A 59 16.45 17.40 -14.53
CA THR A 59 17.10 18.72 -14.69
C THR A 59 17.92 19.12 -13.46
N GLY A 60 17.68 18.48 -12.31
CA GLY A 60 18.25 18.92 -11.04
C GLY A 60 17.72 20.30 -10.60
N SER A 61 16.58 20.75 -11.12
CA SER A 61 15.97 22.05 -10.80
C SER A 61 15.54 22.19 -9.33
N ALA A 62 15.50 21.07 -8.59
CA ALA A 62 15.27 21.03 -7.15
C ALA A 62 16.28 20.08 -6.48
N GLN A 63 16.74 20.42 -5.28
CA GLN A 63 17.70 19.62 -4.53
C GLN A 63 16.99 18.55 -3.68
N VAL A 64 17.36 17.27 -3.89
CA VAL A 64 16.89 16.13 -3.07
C VAL A 64 17.33 16.31 -1.62
N GLY A 65 16.43 16.07 -0.66
CA GLY A 65 16.70 16.17 0.77
C GLY A 65 16.66 17.60 1.34
N LYS A 66 16.42 18.62 0.49
CA LYS A 66 16.23 20.01 0.92
C LYS A 66 14.95 20.60 0.33
N ASP A 67 14.87 20.64 -1.00
CA ASP A 67 13.71 21.18 -1.71
C ASP A 67 12.60 20.16 -1.81
N TYR A 68 12.97 18.90 -2.09
CA TYR A 68 12.03 17.80 -2.09
C TYR A 68 12.65 16.50 -1.61
N LEU A 69 11.82 15.57 -1.14
CA LEU A 69 12.20 14.18 -0.91
C LEU A 69 11.03 13.27 -1.27
N VAL A 70 11.34 12.17 -1.94
CA VAL A 70 10.35 11.14 -2.26
C VAL A 70 10.38 10.04 -1.20
N VAL A 71 9.22 9.68 -0.70
CA VAL A 71 9.02 8.61 0.30
C VAL A 71 8.16 7.51 -0.33
N ASP A 72 8.77 6.35 -0.51
CA ASP A 72 8.09 5.15 -0.98
C ASP A 72 7.49 4.40 0.22
N VAL A 73 6.17 4.24 0.24
CA VAL A 73 5.46 3.54 1.33
C VAL A 73 5.06 2.10 1.01
N ARG A 74 5.61 1.53 -0.07
CA ARG A 74 5.45 0.12 -0.43
C ARG A 74 6.17 -0.80 0.55
N ARG A 75 5.80 -2.07 0.53
CA ARG A 75 6.38 -3.12 1.39
C ARG A 75 6.85 -4.30 0.54
N THR A 76 6.02 -5.33 0.40
CA THR A 76 6.34 -6.52 -0.39
C THR A 76 6.17 -6.30 -1.89
N ASP A 77 5.50 -5.21 -2.28
CA ASP A 77 5.29 -4.81 -3.68
C ASP A 77 6.40 -3.88 -4.22
N PHE A 78 7.62 -4.06 -3.72
CA PHE A 78 8.81 -3.30 -4.09
C PHE A 78 9.70 -4.13 -5.02
N GLU A 79 9.25 -4.46 -6.24
CA GLU A 79 9.95 -5.44 -7.09
C GLU A 79 10.40 -4.94 -8.47
N ASP A 80 10.00 -3.74 -8.91
CA ASP A 80 10.28 -3.30 -10.29
C ASP A 80 11.28 -2.15 -10.38
N TYR A 81 10.96 -1.06 -9.69
CA TYR A 81 11.59 0.23 -9.88
C TYR A 81 11.50 1.04 -8.59
N ALA A 82 12.58 1.70 -8.25
CA ALA A 82 12.65 2.69 -7.18
C ALA A 82 12.98 4.04 -7.79
N ILE A 83 12.32 5.10 -7.31
CA ILE A 83 12.61 6.46 -7.77
C ILE A 83 14.01 6.86 -7.24
N PRO A 84 14.93 7.35 -8.09
CA PRO A 84 16.26 7.76 -7.65
C PRO A 84 16.20 8.79 -6.52
N GLY A 85 16.97 8.56 -5.45
CA GLY A 85 17.00 9.43 -4.28
C GLY A 85 15.80 9.31 -3.33
N ALA A 86 14.86 8.40 -3.59
CA ALA A 86 13.77 8.12 -2.66
C ALA A 86 14.23 7.29 -1.45
N ILE A 87 13.53 7.46 -0.32
CA ILE A 87 13.67 6.60 0.86
C ILE A 87 12.44 5.71 0.99
N ASN A 88 12.60 4.48 1.52
CA ASN A 88 11.48 3.57 1.75
C ASN A 88 11.03 3.59 3.22
N LEU A 89 9.79 3.99 3.47
CA LEU A 89 9.14 4.01 4.78
C LEU A 89 7.77 3.33 4.68
N PRO A 90 7.68 2.00 4.88
CA PRO A 90 6.46 1.24 4.65
C PRO A 90 5.24 1.75 5.43
N ALA A 91 4.08 1.80 4.76
CA ALA A 91 2.85 2.36 5.33
C ALA A 91 2.41 1.69 6.66
N HIS A 92 2.68 0.40 6.82
CA HIS A 92 2.23 -0.38 7.98
C HIS A 92 2.92 0.02 9.29
N SER A 93 4.17 0.45 9.22
CA SER A 93 4.93 0.92 10.40
C SER A 93 4.87 2.44 10.56
N PHE A 94 4.47 3.17 9.52
CA PHE A 94 4.53 4.62 9.47
C PHE A 94 3.83 5.29 10.66
N TYR A 95 2.59 4.89 10.98
CA TYR A 95 1.80 5.56 12.02
C TYR A 95 2.46 5.46 13.39
N ALA A 96 3.08 4.32 13.72
CA ALA A 96 3.83 4.14 14.96
C ALA A 96 5.12 4.97 15.00
N THR A 97 5.75 5.20 13.84
CA THR A 97 7.02 5.93 13.72
C THR A 97 6.86 7.41 13.32
N ARG A 98 5.64 7.91 13.17
CA ARG A 98 5.33 9.22 12.56
C ARG A 98 6.08 10.38 13.21
N GLU A 99 6.25 10.33 14.53
CA GLU A 99 6.99 11.32 15.32
C GLU A 99 8.46 11.44 14.87
N GLY A 100 9.13 10.29 14.71
CA GLY A 100 10.51 10.22 14.24
C GLY A 100 10.64 10.62 12.77
N VAL A 101 9.67 10.23 11.94
CA VAL A 101 9.64 10.63 10.52
C VAL A 101 9.53 12.14 10.38
N VAL A 102 8.63 12.80 11.14
CA VAL A 102 8.55 14.27 11.14
C VAL A 102 9.84 14.89 11.65
N ALA A 103 10.45 14.36 12.71
CA ALA A 103 11.72 14.88 13.21
C ALA A 103 12.83 14.84 12.15
N LEU A 104 12.85 13.79 11.33
CA LEU A 104 13.82 13.61 10.24
C LEU A 104 13.52 14.53 9.04
N LEU A 105 12.25 14.69 8.67
CA LEU A 105 11.84 15.30 7.40
C LEU A 105 11.36 16.76 7.51
N LYS A 106 11.22 17.31 8.71
CA LYS A 106 10.73 18.69 8.95
C LYS A 106 11.48 19.80 8.21
N ASN A 107 12.73 19.58 7.81
CA ASN A 107 13.54 20.58 7.09
C ASN A 107 13.44 20.45 5.56
N VAL A 108 12.76 19.41 5.05
CA VAL A 108 12.51 19.21 3.63
C VAL A 108 11.22 19.93 3.25
N ARG A 109 11.30 20.85 2.28
CA ARG A 109 10.14 21.69 1.92
C ARG A 109 8.96 20.88 1.38
N ILE A 110 9.22 19.93 0.48
CA ILE A 110 8.19 19.13 -0.20
C ILE A 110 8.46 17.65 0.04
N VAL A 111 7.63 16.97 0.82
CA VAL A 111 7.74 15.52 1.05
C VAL A 111 6.67 14.79 0.25
N ILE A 112 7.10 14.01 -0.73
CA ILE A 112 6.23 13.37 -1.74
C ILE A 112 6.08 11.89 -1.40
N PHE A 113 4.90 11.48 -0.99
CA PHE A 113 4.60 10.08 -0.69
C PHE A 113 4.03 9.36 -1.92
N HIS A 114 4.44 8.12 -2.14
CA HIS A 114 3.84 7.28 -3.16
C HIS A 114 3.77 5.82 -2.74
N CYS A 115 2.90 5.07 -3.42
CA CYS A 115 2.87 3.62 -3.34
C CYS A 115 2.78 3.04 -4.76
N GLN A 116 2.19 1.85 -4.91
CA GLN A 116 2.00 1.24 -6.22
C GLN A 116 1.11 2.08 -7.14
N SER A 117 0.02 2.62 -6.60
CA SER A 117 -0.85 3.56 -7.31
C SER A 117 -1.58 4.46 -6.34
N CYS A 118 -1.58 5.76 -6.63
CA CYS A 118 -2.21 6.78 -5.79
C CYS A 118 -3.52 7.33 -6.36
N GLY A 119 -4.20 6.60 -7.25
CA GLY A 119 -5.45 7.08 -7.87
C GLY A 119 -6.64 7.13 -6.91
N LYS A 120 -6.65 6.33 -5.84
CA LYS A 120 -7.75 6.24 -4.87
C LYS A 120 -7.39 6.95 -3.57
N LEU A 121 -8.35 7.61 -2.92
CA LEU A 121 -8.18 8.22 -1.60
C LEU A 121 -7.67 7.20 -0.56
N ALA A 122 -8.19 5.97 -0.60
CA ALA A 122 -7.75 4.88 0.27
C ALA A 122 -6.35 4.31 -0.06
N SER A 123 -5.63 4.85 -1.04
CA SER A 123 -4.26 4.39 -1.34
C SER A 123 -3.31 4.70 -0.19
N ARG A 124 -2.32 3.81 0.00
CA ARG A 124 -1.28 3.96 1.03
C ARG A 124 -0.57 5.31 0.93
N GLY A 125 -0.16 5.72 -0.27
CA GLY A 125 0.54 6.98 -0.48
C GLY A 125 -0.27 8.20 -0.01
N ARG A 126 -1.57 8.24 -0.31
CA ARG A 126 -2.44 9.36 0.10
C ARG A 126 -2.75 9.35 1.59
N GLN A 127 -3.09 8.20 2.16
CA GLN A 127 -3.35 8.08 3.60
C GLN A 127 -2.11 8.46 4.42
N ILE A 128 -0.92 7.99 4.03
CA ILE A 128 0.32 8.31 4.74
C ILE A 128 0.71 9.78 4.58
N ALA A 129 0.55 10.38 3.39
CA ALA A 129 0.75 11.81 3.22
C ALA A 129 -0.14 12.62 4.17
N ALA A 130 -1.40 12.21 4.33
CA ALA A 130 -2.36 12.89 5.18
C ALA A 130 -1.96 12.78 6.66
N HIS A 131 -1.59 11.59 7.13
CA HIS A 131 -1.06 11.40 8.48
C HIS A 131 0.23 12.18 8.75
N TYR A 132 1.14 12.27 7.77
CA TYR A 132 2.34 13.09 7.88
C TYR A 132 1.96 14.57 8.06
N GLN A 133 1.03 15.09 7.25
CA GLN A 133 0.56 16.47 7.36
C GLN A 133 -0.14 16.74 8.69
N ASP A 134 -0.97 15.81 9.17
CA ASP A 134 -1.60 15.93 10.48
C ASP A 134 -0.55 16.04 11.59
N THR A 135 0.48 15.19 11.54
CA THR A 135 1.57 15.20 12.53
C THR A 135 2.39 16.50 12.45
N LEU A 136 2.61 17.05 11.24
CA LEU A 136 3.24 18.36 11.07
C LEU A 136 2.40 19.47 11.72
N ASN A 137 1.09 19.47 11.47
CA ASN A 137 0.15 20.46 12.02
C ASN A 137 0.09 20.38 13.55
N GLU A 138 0.00 19.16 14.12
CA GLU A 138 0.02 18.91 15.56
C GLU A 138 1.29 19.44 16.23
N LYS A 139 2.43 19.40 15.52
CA LYS A 139 3.72 19.92 16.00
C LYS A 139 3.99 21.38 15.66
N GLY A 140 3.09 22.04 14.93
CA GLY A 140 3.29 23.42 14.46
C GLY A 140 4.46 23.58 13.48
N VAL A 141 4.81 22.52 12.72
CA VAL A 141 5.88 22.56 11.72
C VAL A 141 5.34 23.09 10.40
N ALA A 142 5.75 24.30 10.01
CA ALA A 142 5.35 24.94 8.75
C ALA A 142 6.44 24.89 7.66
N THR A 143 7.64 24.40 7.98
CA THR A 143 8.80 24.34 7.06
C THR A 143 8.74 23.19 6.05
N SER A 144 7.88 22.20 6.30
CA SER A 144 7.68 21.00 5.48
C SER A 144 6.21 20.85 5.14
N GLY A 145 5.90 20.31 3.96
CA GLY A 145 4.55 20.00 3.53
C GLY A 145 4.46 18.61 2.92
N ALA A 146 3.33 17.93 3.15
CA ALA A 146 3.04 16.64 2.56
C ALA A 146 2.43 16.78 1.17
N PHE A 147 2.87 15.92 0.25
CA PHE A 147 2.31 15.77 -1.09
C PHE A 147 2.20 14.28 -1.42
N TYR A 148 1.34 13.91 -2.38
CA TYR A 148 1.33 12.56 -2.93
C TYR A 148 1.64 12.57 -4.43
N LEU A 149 2.36 11.56 -4.91
CA LEU A 149 2.61 11.39 -6.34
C LEU A 149 1.35 10.83 -7.02
N GLU A 150 0.73 11.61 -7.89
CA GLU A 150 -0.41 11.16 -8.70
C GLU A 150 -0.01 9.91 -9.51
N GLY A 151 -0.91 8.92 -9.58
CA GLY A 151 -0.64 7.67 -10.30
C GLY A 151 0.36 6.71 -9.64
N GLY A 152 1.20 7.21 -8.72
CA GLY A 152 2.20 6.42 -7.98
C GLY A 152 3.34 5.92 -8.86
N ILE A 153 4.00 4.83 -8.43
CA ILE A 153 5.17 4.28 -9.15
C ILE A 153 4.83 3.84 -10.57
N LYS A 154 3.58 3.40 -10.80
CA LYS A 154 3.10 2.93 -12.11
C LYS A 154 3.15 4.00 -13.20
N GLU A 155 2.93 5.27 -12.86
CA GLU A 155 2.92 6.35 -13.86
C GLU A 155 4.31 6.95 -14.06
N ILE A 156 5.04 7.24 -12.98
CA ILE A 156 6.38 7.81 -13.12
C ILE A 156 7.38 6.84 -13.76
N SER A 157 7.24 5.53 -13.54
CA SER A 157 8.13 4.55 -14.16
C SER A 157 8.04 4.60 -15.68
N LYS A 158 6.84 4.82 -16.26
CA LYS A 158 6.67 4.99 -17.70
C LYS A 158 7.45 6.19 -18.22
N LEU A 159 7.35 7.34 -17.53
CA LEU A 159 8.04 8.58 -17.92
C LEU A 159 9.57 8.51 -17.76
N MET A 160 10.05 7.64 -16.88
CA MET A 160 11.48 7.43 -16.66
C MET A 160 12.06 6.37 -17.61
N LEU A 161 11.33 5.28 -17.86
CA LEU A 161 11.76 4.18 -18.73
C LEU A 161 11.75 4.56 -20.22
N ILE A 162 10.81 5.40 -20.65
CA ILE A 162 10.78 5.92 -22.04
C ILE A 162 12.08 6.69 -22.37
N CYS A 163 12.73 7.27 -21.36
CA CYS A 163 13.92 8.08 -21.56
C CYS A 163 15.24 7.31 -21.53
N THR A 164 15.28 6.07 -21.01
CA THR A 164 16.51 5.25 -21.01
C THR A 164 16.78 4.58 -22.36
N ASN A 165 15.76 4.49 -23.23
CA ASN A 165 15.86 3.81 -24.52
C ASN A 165 16.21 4.76 -25.68
N ASN A 166 16.54 6.02 -25.41
CA ASN A 166 16.83 7.03 -26.43
C ASN A 166 18.21 7.71 -26.24
N THR A 167 19.12 7.03 -25.55
CA THR A 167 20.55 7.34 -25.40
C THR A 167 21.36 6.16 -25.88
#